data_AF-A0A0W8DFS0-F1
#
_entry.id   AF-A0A0W8DFS0-F1
#
_cell.length_a   1.000
_cell.length_b   1.000
_cell.length_c   1.000
_cell.angle_alpha   90.00
_cell.angle_beta   90.00
_cell.angle_gamma   90.00
#
_symmetry.space_group_name_H-M   'P 1'
#
loop_
_entity.id
_entity.type
_entity.pdbx_description
1 polymer ?
#
loop_
_entity_poly.entity_id
_entity_poly.type
_entity_poly.pdbx_seq_one_letter_code
_entity_poly.pdbx_strand_id
1 'polypeptide(L)'
;METSLTPEKRTTRVHGVALDASDQEIFQELELGVDSVYHEAARVFLQADSGDGSTLGGVFGEKTLPFNLRTTADAAWRCLAQAFHHEKYNFSYSRERRKNDSGDVAHDDTVGESFGVEIKAPERMADFRIKQIFRRFEESDRVVIAWRSYIDPAEFKGQKLDGFRFQEKGSCVVRHPTMLPNDQLTVLRIWHIITPESQTNSEMGSEFVQDLTDFVLSGSSSANTVQMIENVLIDAQSPRSCSNFGYEELV
;
A
#
# COMPACT_ATOMS: atom_id res chain seq x y z
N MET A 1 41.46 -1.35 -9.20
CA MET A 1 40.42 -0.42 -9.68
C MET A 1 39.16 -0.78 -8.92
N GLU A 2 38.94 -0.11 -7.79
CA GLU A 2 37.67 -0.19 -7.06
C GLU A 2 36.73 0.79 -7.76
N THR A 3 35.70 0.28 -8.44
CA THR A 3 34.62 1.08 -8.99
C THR A 3 33.73 1.51 -7.83
N SER A 4 33.98 2.72 -7.32
CA SER A 4 33.09 3.45 -6.44
C SER A 4 31.78 3.70 -7.19
N LEU A 5 30.78 2.84 -6.98
CA LEU A 5 29.40 3.08 -7.36
C LEU A 5 28.91 4.28 -6.55
N THR A 6 28.91 5.45 -7.18
CA THR A 6 28.19 6.60 -6.64
C THR A 6 26.71 6.23 -6.57
N PRO A 7 26.02 6.42 -5.44
CA PRO A 7 24.60 6.12 -5.35
C PRO A 7 23.86 7.01 -6.35
N GLU A 8 23.20 6.39 -7.32
CA GLU A 8 22.39 7.11 -8.30
C GLU A 8 21.32 7.91 -7.57
N LYS A 9 21.31 9.22 -7.80
CA LYS A 9 20.37 10.13 -7.12
C LYS A 9 18.98 9.96 -7.74
N ARG A 10 18.22 8.99 -7.23
CA ARG A 10 16.79 8.83 -7.49
C ARG A 10 16.03 9.93 -6.77
N THR A 11 15.13 10.62 -7.47
CA THR A 11 14.20 11.57 -6.86
C THR A 11 12.78 11.15 -7.17
N THR A 12 11.94 11.12 -6.14
CA THR A 12 10.51 10.80 -6.25
C THR A 12 9.71 12.03 -5.86
N ARG A 13 8.69 12.37 -6.65
CA ARG A 13 7.81 13.51 -6.41
C ARG A 13 6.36 13.08 -6.53
N VAL A 14 5.57 13.37 -5.51
CA VAL A 14 4.12 13.17 -5.52
C VAL A 14 3.42 14.45 -5.96
N HIS A 15 2.40 14.31 -6.80
CA HIS A 15 1.57 15.42 -7.26
C HIS A 15 0.09 15.02 -7.32
N GLY A 16 -0.79 16.03 -7.37
CA GLY A 16 -2.23 15.81 -7.46
C GLY A 16 -2.63 15.40 -8.87
N VAL A 17 -3.66 14.57 -8.96
CA VAL A 17 -4.33 14.22 -10.22
C VAL A 17 -5.78 14.67 -10.10
N ALA A 18 -6.25 15.42 -11.09
CA ALA A 18 -7.62 15.89 -11.11
C ALA A 18 -8.55 14.70 -11.37
N LEU A 19 -9.64 14.63 -10.61
CA LEU A 19 -10.67 13.61 -10.80
C LEU A 19 -11.66 14.03 -11.89
N ASP A 20 -12.12 13.07 -12.67
CA ASP A 20 -13.22 13.22 -13.61
C ASP A 20 -14.42 12.32 -13.26
N ALA A 21 -15.50 12.39 -14.05
CA ALA A 21 -16.72 11.66 -13.77
C ALA A 21 -16.54 10.12 -13.85
N SER A 22 -15.60 9.63 -14.64
CA SER A 22 -15.33 8.19 -14.78
C SER A 22 -14.61 7.61 -13.55
N ASP A 23 -13.94 8.46 -12.77
CA ASP A 23 -13.24 8.04 -11.56
C ASP A 23 -14.19 7.55 -10.46
N GLN A 24 -15.44 8.04 -10.46
CA GLN A 24 -16.45 7.59 -9.52
C GLN A 24 -16.73 6.08 -9.67
N GLU A 25 -16.80 5.58 -10.91
CA GLU A 25 -17.02 4.16 -11.19
C GLU A 25 -15.79 3.33 -10.78
N ILE A 26 -14.58 3.85 -11.01
CA ILE A 26 -13.32 3.22 -10.59
C ILE A 26 -13.28 3.07 -9.07
N PHE A 27 -13.57 4.13 -8.31
CA PHE A 27 -13.55 4.05 -6.85
C PHE A 27 -14.64 3.11 -6.30
N GLN A 28 -15.81 3.06 -6.92
CA GLN A 28 -16.84 2.07 -6.55
C GLN A 28 -16.37 0.64 -6.78
N GLU A 29 -15.69 0.38 -7.90
CA GLU A 29 -15.12 -0.94 -8.18
C GLU A 29 -14.03 -1.32 -7.18
N LEU A 30 -13.09 -0.40 -6.91
CA LEU A 30 -12.05 -0.61 -5.89
C LEU A 30 -12.68 -0.89 -4.52
N GLU A 31 -13.72 -0.16 -4.14
CA GLU A 31 -14.40 -0.31 -2.85
C GLU A 31 -15.04 -1.70 -2.71
N LEU A 32 -15.77 -2.14 -3.73
CA LEU A 32 -16.36 -3.49 -3.77
C LEU A 32 -15.27 -4.57 -3.70
N GLY A 33 -14.12 -4.34 -4.34
CA GLY A 33 -12.98 -5.25 -4.32
C GLY A 33 -12.33 -5.38 -2.94
N VAL A 34 -12.24 -4.32 -2.16
CA VAL A 34 -11.55 -4.33 -0.84
C VAL A 34 -12.19 -5.31 0.14
N ASP A 35 -13.52 -5.43 0.15
CA ASP A 35 -14.21 -6.39 1.01
C ASP A 35 -13.86 -7.84 0.62
N SER A 36 -13.69 -8.12 -0.69
CA SER A 36 -13.22 -9.43 -1.14
C SER A 36 -11.79 -9.72 -0.67
N VAL A 37 -10.91 -8.71 -0.67
CA VAL A 37 -9.52 -8.85 -0.21
C VAL A 37 -9.46 -9.18 1.28
N TYR A 38 -10.30 -8.55 2.10
CA TYR A 38 -10.40 -8.87 3.53
C TYR A 38 -10.70 -10.36 3.78
N HIS A 39 -11.66 -10.95 3.05
CA HIS A 39 -11.98 -12.38 3.18
C HIS A 39 -10.87 -13.28 2.62
N GLU A 40 -10.18 -12.85 1.58
CA GLU A 40 -9.06 -13.58 0.99
C GLU A 40 -7.85 -13.63 1.93
N ALA A 41 -7.56 -12.53 2.64
CA ALA A 41 -6.43 -12.41 3.56
C ALA A 41 -6.40 -13.53 4.60
N ALA A 42 -7.56 -13.90 5.17
CA ALA A 42 -7.65 -15.01 6.12
C ALA A 42 -7.14 -16.33 5.52
N ARG A 43 -7.53 -16.66 4.28
CA ARG A 43 -7.05 -17.87 3.60
C ARG A 43 -5.56 -17.78 3.30
N VAL A 44 -5.10 -16.61 2.86
CA VAL A 44 -3.69 -16.37 2.51
C VAL A 44 -2.77 -16.63 3.69
N PHE A 45 -3.07 -16.02 4.83
CA PHE A 45 -2.24 -16.16 6.03
C PHE A 45 -2.31 -17.56 6.66
N LEU A 46 -3.46 -18.24 6.56
CA LEU A 46 -3.58 -19.65 7.00
C LEU A 46 -2.72 -20.60 6.16
N GLN A 47 -2.67 -20.40 4.83
CA GLN A 47 -1.83 -21.22 3.95
C GLN A 47 -0.34 -20.92 4.17
N ALA A 48 0.03 -19.65 4.38
CA ALA A 48 1.40 -19.28 4.75
C ALA A 48 1.86 -19.99 6.04
N ASP A 49 0.99 -20.11 7.04
CA ASP A 49 1.28 -20.82 8.30
C ASP A 49 1.40 -22.34 8.12
N SER A 50 0.76 -22.89 7.09
CA SER A 50 0.76 -24.33 6.81
C SER A 50 2.00 -24.81 6.03
N GLY A 51 2.88 -23.89 5.61
CA GLY A 51 4.10 -24.22 4.86
C GLY A 51 3.87 -24.60 3.40
N ASP A 52 2.62 -24.52 2.90
CA ASP A 52 2.26 -24.77 1.50
C ASP A 52 2.44 -23.51 0.64
N GLY A 53 3.53 -22.77 0.86
CA GLY A 53 3.79 -21.44 0.31
C GLY A 53 3.94 -21.37 -1.23
N SER A 54 3.76 -22.49 -1.93
CA SER A 54 3.84 -22.58 -3.39
C SER A 54 2.61 -22.03 -4.12
N THR A 55 1.48 -21.82 -3.44
CA THR A 55 0.18 -21.66 -4.13
C THR A 55 -0.41 -20.26 -4.19
N LEU A 56 0.14 -19.26 -3.48
CA LEU A 56 -0.55 -17.96 -3.38
C LEU A 56 0.04 -16.81 -4.17
N GLY A 57 1.31 -16.87 -4.58
CA GLY A 57 1.96 -15.72 -5.22
C GLY A 57 1.96 -14.45 -4.36
N GLY A 58 2.71 -13.43 -4.79
CA GLY A 58 2.79 -12.15 -4.10
C GLY A 58 3.95 -12.00 -3.13
N VAL A 59 4.04 -10.78 -2.59
CA VAL A 59 5.13 -10.36 -1.70
C VAL A 59 4.62 -10.42 -0.26
N PHE A 60 5.38 -11.07 0.61
CA PHE A 60 5.03 -11.28 2.01
C PHE A 60 6.02 -10.58 2.94
N GLY A 61 5.53 -10.10 4.08
CA GLY A 61 6.38 -9.58 5.16
C GLY A 61 5.78 -9.95 6.50
N GLU A 62 6.62 -10.24 7.49
CA GLU A 62 6.19 -10.59 8.84
C GLU A 62 7.19 -10.06 9.86
N LYS A 63 6.67 -9.52 10.97
CA LYS A 63 7.49 -9.07 12.10
C LYS A 63 6.73 -9.16 13.42
N THR A 64 7.42 -9.62 14.45
CA THR A 64 6.93 -9.50 15.83
C THR A 64 7.43 -8.18 16.42
N LEU A 65 6.52 -7.39 16.97
CA LEU A 65 6.75 -6.03 17.42
C LEU A 65 6.42 -5.89 18.92
N PRO A 66 7.27 -5.22 19.72
CA PRO A 66 7.09 -5.03 21.17
C PRO A 66 6.13 -3.88 21.48
N PHE A 67 4.99 -3.85 20.80
CA PHE A 67 3.94 -2.85 20.96
C PHE A 67 2.57 -3.55 21.01
N ASN A 68 1.63 -2.91 21.71
CA ASN A 68 0.25 -3.39 21.81
C ASN A 68 -0.49 -3.28 20.47
N LEU A 69 -1.60 -4.01 20.35
CA LEU A 69 -2.43 -4.10 19.14
C LEU A 69 -2.82 -2.74 18.57
N ARG A 70 -3.35 -1.85 19.42
CA ARG A 70 -3.84 -0.52 18.98
C ARG A 70 -2.70 0.33 18.43
N THR A 71 -1.58 0.42 19.17
CA THR A 71 -0.43 1.22 18.75
C THR A 71 0.16 0.73 17.43
N THR A 72 0.34 -0.60 17.28
CA THR A 72 0.84 -1.19 16.03
C THR A 72 -0.14 -0.98 14.86
N ALA A 73 -1.43 -1.19 15.08
CA ALA A 73 -2.46 -1.01 14.06
C ALA A 73 -2.59 0.45 13.58
N ASP A 74 -2.53 1.41 14.51
CA ASP A 74 -2.58 2.83 14.18
C ASP A 74 -1.34 3.28 13.40
N ALA A 75 -0.15 2.76 13.75
CA ALA A 75 1.07 3.01 12.98
C ALA A 75 0.99 2.39 11.57
N ALA A 76 0.51 1.15 11.47
CA ALA A 76 0.30 0.50 10.18
C ALA A 76 -0.69 1.27 9.30
N TRP A 77 -1.81 1.73 9.86
CA TRP A 77 -2.79 2.54 9.14
C TRP A 77 -2.18 3.85 8.64
N ARG A 78 -1.40 4.55 9.48
CA ARG A 78 -0.70 5.78 9.09
C ARG A 78 0.28 5.54 7.94
N CYS A 79 1.09 4.50 8.01
CA CYS A 79 2.09 4.21 6.97
C CYS A 79 1.46 3.73 5.66
N LEU A 80 0.32 3.04 5.70
CA LEU A 80 -0.30 2.47 4.50
C LEU A 80 -1.33 3.41 3.87
N ALA A 81 -2.32 3.82 4.65
CA ALA A 81 -3.49 4.54 4.17
C ALA A 81 -3.36 6.07 4.29
N GLN A 82 -2.30 6.55 4.96
CA GLN A 82 -2.09 7.99 5.19
C GLN A 82 -0.72 8.48 4.71
N ALA A 83 0.06 7.65 4.00
CA ALA A 83 1.39 8.03 3.52
C ALA A 83 1.38 9.29 2.67
N PHE A 84 0.29 9.53 1.92
CA PHE A 84 0.14 10.64 0.98
C PHE A 84 -0.95 11.64 1.37
N HIS A 85 -1.40 11.62 2.64
CA HIS A 85 -2.32 12.60 3.21
C HIS A 85 -1.69 13.99 3.39
N HIS A 86 -1.27 14.62 2.29
CA HIS A 86 -0.93 16.03 2.26
C HIS A 86 -2.20 16.83 1.89
N GLU A 87 -2.42 18.00 2.52
CA GLU A 87 -3.56 18.91 2.26
C GLU A 87 -3.82 19.26 0.78
N LYS A 88 -2.86 18.98 -0.13
CA LYS A 88 -2.93 19.26 -1.56
C LYS A 88 -3.38 18.08 -2.43
N TYR A 89 -3.43 16.87 -1.87
CA TYR A 89 -3.67 15.61 -2.61
C TYR A 89 -4.83 14.78 -2.01
N ASN A 90 -5.52 15.35 -1.01
CA ASN A 90 -6.61 14.69 -0.32
C ASN A 90 -7.91 14.75 -1.13
N PHE A 91 -8.45 13.59 -1.46
CA PHE A 91 -9.85 13.42 -1.79
C PHE A 91 -10.41 12.29 -0.95
N SER A 92 -10.91 12.61 0.26
CA SER A 92 -11.63 11.61 1.03
C SER A 92 -12.95 11.30 0.33
N TYR A 93 -13.04 10.10 -0.25
CA TYR A 93 -14.33 9.51 -0.57
C TYR A 93 -15.03 9.17 0.75
N SER A 94 -15.69 10.15 1.35
CA SER A 94 -16.61 9.93 2.46
C SER A 94 -17.92 9.42 1.85
N ARG A 95 -18.13 8.12 1.91
CA ARG A 95 -19.47 7.55 1.77
C ARG A 95 -20.27 8.15 2.92
N GLU A 96 -21.05 9.20 2.64
CA GLU A 96 -21.93 9.86 3.61
C GLU A 96 -22.36 8.90 4.70
N ARG A 97 -21.88 9.17 5.92
CA ARG A 97 -22.25 8.54 7.20
C ARG A 97 -23.50 7.68 7.05
N ARG A 98 -23.35 6.40 6.71
CA ARG A 98 -24.44 5.45 6.91
C ARG A 98 -24.55 5.31 8.41
N LYS A 99 -25.45 6.11 8.96
CA LYS A 99 -25.99 6.00 10.29
C LYS A 99 -26.64 4.62 10.34
N ASN A 100 -25.87 3.61 10.74
CA ASN A 100 -26.44 2.31 11.02
C ASN A 100 -27.33 2.50 12.26
N ASP A 101 -28.60 2.16 12.16
CA ASP A 101 -29.63 2.29 13.21
C ASP A 101 -29.36 1.41 14.46
N SER A 102 -28.15 0.88 14.63
CA SER A 102 -27.75 -0.01 15.72
C SER A 102 -26.95 0.65 16.85
N GLY A 103 -26.68 1.96 16.80
CA GLY A 103 -26.05 2.68 17.92
C GLY A 103 -24.57 2.38 18.18
N ASP A 104 -23.97 1.40 17.49
CA ASP A 104 -22.53 1.22 17.44
C ASP A 104 -21.92 2.18 16.41
N VAL A 105 -21.05 3.06 16.88
CA VAL A 105 -20.24 3.93 16.02
C VAL A 105 -19.24 3.03 15.28
N ALA A 106 -19.59 2.57 14.08
CA ALA A 106 -18.59 2.10 13.13
C ALA A 106 -17.74 3.33 12.76
N HIS A 107 -16.50 3.37 13.26
CA HIS A 107 -15.53 4.39 12.88
C HIS A 107 -15.35 4.33 11.34
N ASP A 108 -15.29 5.49 10.69
CA ASP A 108 -15.15 5.59 9.24
C ASP A 108 -13.73 5.17 8.84
N ASP A 109 -13.56 3.87 8.62
CA ASP A 109 -12.27 3.19 8.45
C ASP A 109 -11.88 3.02 6.97
N THR A 110 -12.45 3.81 6.05
CA THR A 110 -12.13 3.75 4.61
C THR A 110 -11.48 5.04 4.12
N VAL A 111 -10.39 4.90 3.37
CA VAL A 111 -9.71 6.03 2.71
C VAL A 111 -9.58 5.72 1.24
N GLY A 112 -10.03 6.65 0.39
CA GLY A 112 -9.74 6.65 -1.05
C GLY A 112 -8.71 7.74 -1.37
N GLU A 113 -7.78 7.46 -2.28
CA GLU A 113 -6.77 8.42 -2.71
C GLU A 113 -6.60 8.39 -4.23
N SER A 114 -6.28 9.56 -4.81
CA SER A 114 -5.78 9.67 -6.18
C SER A 114 -4.62 10.66 -6.25
N PHE A 115 -3.49 10.20 -6.76
CA PHE A 115 -2.28 11.00 -6.89
C PHE A 115 -1.41 10.48 -8.02
N GLY A 116 -0.43 11.29 -8.41
CA GLY A 116 0.59 10.92 -9.37
C GLY A 116 1.96 10.83 -8.70
N VAL A 117 2.80 9.93 -9.21
CA VAL A 117 4.15 9.69 -8.71
C VAL A 117 5.13 9.79 -9.87
N GLU A 118 5.90 10.88 -9.86
CA GLU A 118 6.99 11.12 -10.80
C GLU A 118 8.30 10.62 -10.18
N ILE A 119 8.96 9.68 -10.84
CA ILE A 119 10.28 9.15 -10.47
C ILE A 119 11.27 9.61 -11.52
N LYS A 120 12.29 10.37 -11.09
CA LYS A 120 13.41 10.80 -11.92
C LYS A 120 14.69 10.13 -11.46
N ALA A 121 15.21 9.26 -12.31
CA ALA A 121 16.58 8.76 -12.27
C ALA A 121 17.25 9.02 -13.63
N PRO A 122 18.59 9.11 -13.71
CA PRO A 122 19.33 9.46 -14.92
C PRO A 122 18.95 8.66 -16.18
N GLU A 123 18.51 7.42 -16.02
CA GLU A 123 18.11 6.52 -17.12
C GLU A 123 16.67 5.97 -16.99
N ARG A 124 15.94 6.38 -15.96
CA ARG A 124 14.58 5.89 -15.67
C ARG A 124 13.72 7.05 -15.21
N MET A 125 13.10 7.74 -16.18
CA MET A 125 11.95 8.58 -15.90
C MET A 125 10.69 7.73 -15.97
N ALA A 126 9.86 7.86 -14.94
CA ALA A 126 8.57 7.20 -14.88
C ALA A 126 7.55 8.12 -14.22
N ASP A 127 6.33 8.15 -14.74
CA ASP A 127 5.19 8.83 -14.13
C ASP A 127 4.02 7.84 -14.06
N PHE A 128 3.40 7.75 -12.90
CA PHE A 128 2.27 6.86 -12.64
C PHE A 128 1.13 7.66 -12.04
N ARG A 129 -0.10 7.29 -12.40
CA ARG A 129 -1.32 7.75 -11.73
C ARG A 129 -1.86 6.59 -10.92
N ILE A 130 -2.04 6.82 -9.63
CA ILE A 130 -2.48 5.82 -8.69
C ILE A 130 -3.86 6.23 -8.18
N LYS A 131 -4.77 5.26 -8.16
CA LYS A 131 -6.08 5.34 -7.49
C LYS A 131 -6.18 4.16 -6.55
N GLN A 132 -6.45 4.41 -5.28
CA GLN A 132 -6.46 3.34 -4.29
C GLN A 132 -7.52 3.53 -3.22
N ILE A 133 -8.00 2.42 -2.67
CA ILE A 133 -8.85 2.40 -1.49
C ILE A 133 -8.20 1.50 -0.44
N PHE A 134 -8.09 2.02 0.77
CA PHE A 134 -7.79 1.27 1.98
C PHE A 134 -9.03 1.18 2.84
N ARG A 135 -9.20 0.04 3.51
CA ARG A 135 -10.20 -0.16 4.56
C ARG A 135 -9.59 -0.86 5.76
N ARG A 136 -9.88 -0.36 6.95
CA ARG A 136 -9.53 -0.99 8.23
C ARG A 136 -10.75 -1.73 8.77
N PHE A 137 -10.50 -2.93 9.29
CA PHE A 137 -11.48 -3.81 9.91
C PHE A 137 -10.97 -4.13 11.31
N GLU A 138 -11.70 -3.68 12.32
CA GLU A 138 -11.41 -3.97 13.72
C GLU A 138 -12.19 -5.22 14.15
N GLU A 139 -11.47 -6.24 14.62
CA GLU A 139 -12.01 -7.47 15.18
C GLU A 139 -11.63 -7.58 16.66
N SER A 140 -12.18 -8.57 17.37
CA SER A 140 -11.94 -8.73 18.81
C SER A 140 -10.47 -9.01 19.19
N ASP A 141 -9.71 -9.63 18.30
CA ASP A 141 -8.36 -10.15 18.57
C ASP A 141 -7.31 -9.68 17.53
N ARG A 142 -7.74 -8.93 16.52
CA ARG A 142 -6.89 -8.45 15.43
C ARG A 142 -7.44 -7.20 14.76
N VAL A 143 -6.57 -6.51 14.04
CA VAL A 143 -6.94 -5.46 13.10
C VAL A 143 -6.45 -5.87 11.72
N VAL A 144 -7.32 -5.75 10.72
CA VAL A 144 -7.00 -6.03 9.32
C VAL A 144 -7.12 -4.74 8.53
N ILE A 145 -6.07 -4.41 7.77
CA ILE A 145 -6.09 -3.34 6.77
C ILE A 145 -6.07 -4.02 5.42
N ALA A 146 -7.03 -3.76 4.56
CA ALA A 146 -7.08 -4.29 3.19
C ALA A 146 -7.12 -3.15 2.19
N TRP A 147 -6.57 -3.38 1.00
CA TRP A 147 -6.58 -2.39 -0.07
C TRP A 147 -6.68 -2.98 -1.46
N ARG A 148 -7.08 -2.08 -2.37
CA ARG A 148 -7.11 -2.26 -3.81
C ARG A 148 -6.55 -0.99 -4.45
N SER A 149 -5.71 -1.16 -5.46
CA SER A 149 -5.15 -0.02 -6.18
C SER A 149 -5.12 -0.29 -7.69
N TYR A 150 -5.32 0.76 -8.46
CA TYR A 150 -4.96 0.83 -9.87
C TYR A 150 -3.76 1.75 -10.04
N ILE A 151 -2.77 1.25 -10.77
CA ILE A 151 -1.52 1.93 -11.08
C ILE A 151 -1.48 2.05 -12.59
N ASP A 152 -1.70 3.26 -13.09
CA ASP A 152 -1.77 3.59 -14.50
C ASP A 152 -0.47 4.33 -14.90
N PRO A 153 0.47 3.68 -15.59
CA PRO A 153 1.67 4.33 -16.09
C PRO A 153 1.28 5.40 -17.12
N ALA A 154 1.71 6.64 -16.88
CA ALA A 154 1.53 7.76 -17.80
C ALA A 154 2.78 7.98 -18.67
N GLU A 155 3.97 7.74 -18.12
CA GLU A 155 5.24 7.82 -18.84
C GLU A 155 6.21 6.77 -18.30
N PHE A 156 6.99 6.14 -19.17
CA PHE A 156 8.09 5.26 -18.79
C PHE A 156 9.22 5.31 -19.84
N LYS A 157 10.46 5.49 -19.40
CA LYS A 157 11.66 5.62 -20.26
C LYS A 157 11.48 6.68 -21.37
N GLY A 158 10.81 7.80 -21.05
CA GLY A 158 10.55 8.89 -21.99
C GLY A 158 9.43 8.63 -23.00
N GLN A 159 8.75 7.48 -22.91
CA GLN A 159 7.60 7.16 -23.74
C GLN A 159 6.31 7.36 -22.96
N LYS A 160 5.36 8.08 -23.57
CA LYS A 160 4.00 8.21 -23.02
C LYS A 160 3.23 6.91 -23.21
N LEU A 161 2.54 6.50 -22.15
CA LEU A 161 1.76 5.28 -22.11
C LEU A 161 0.28 5.62 -21.94
N ASP A 162 -0.56 4.85 -22.62
CA ASP A 162 -2.01 4.91 -22.49
C ASP A 162 -2.57 3.48 -22.55
N GLY A 163 -3.61 3.21 -21.78
CA GLY A 163 -4.21 1.88 -21.67
C GLY A 163 -3.38 0.83 -20.93
N PHE A 164 -2.30 1.22 -20.25
CA PHE A 164 -1.57 0.35 -19.33
C PHE A 164 -2.15 0.49 -17.93
N ARG A 165 -2.43 -0.64 -17.28
CA ARG A 165 -2.88 -0.68 -15.88
C ARG A 165 -2.29 -1.89 -15.18
N PHE A 166 -1.85 -1.66 -13.96
CA PHE A 166 -1.59 -2.72 -12.99
C PHE A 166 -2.65 -2.66 -11.89
N GLN A 167 -3.16 -3.82 -11.51
CA GLN A 167 -4.01 -3.96 -10.34
C GLN A 167 -3.17 -4.43 -9.17
N GLU A 168 -3.30 -3.74 -8.05
CA GLU A 168 -2.80 -4.19 -6.76
C GLU A 168 -3.95 -4.60 -5.85
N LYS A 169 -3.73 -5.68 -5.10
CA LYS A 169 -4.52 -6.00 -3.92
C LYS A 169 -3.61 -6.44 -2.80
N GLY A 170 -3.97 -6.13 -1.56
CA GLY A 170 -3.18 -6.56 -0.43
C GLY A 170 -3.87 -6.40 0.91
N SER A 171 -3.27 -7.00 1.93
CA SER A 171 -3.71 -6.92 3.30
C SER A 171 -2.55 -6.90 4.29
N CYS A 172 -2.72 -6.12 5.36
CA CYS A 172 -1.88 -6.10 6.54
C CYS A 172 -2.73 -6.54 7.73
N VAL A 173 -2.24 -7.52 8.49
CA VAL A 173 -2.90 -8.07 9.68
C VAL A 173 -2.01 -7.82 10.88
N VAL A 174 -2.57 -7.16 11.89
CA VAL A 174 -1.94 -6.98 13.20
C VAL A 174 -2.75 -7.77 14.22
N ARG A 175 -2.09 -8.65 14.97
CA ARG A 175 -2.74 -9.51 15.97
C ARG A 175 -1.80 -9.83 17.12
N HIS A 176 -2.32 -10.38 18.20
CA HIS A 176 -1.45 -10.96 19.24
C HIS A 176 -0.80 -12.28 18.79
N PRO A 177 0.41 -12.60 19.29
CA PRO A 177 1.01 -13.91 19.09
C PRO A 177 0.11 -15.02 19.67
N THR A 178 -0.09 -16.10 18.91
CA THR A 178 -1.00 -17.20 19.32
C THR A 178 -0.51 -17.93 20.58
N MET A 179 0.80 -17.97 20.81
CA MET A 179 1.42 -18.75 21.90
C MET A 179 1.54 -17.97 23.22
N LEU A 180 1.43 -16.64 23.18
CA LEU A 180 1.52 -15.75 24.34
C LEU A 180 0.62 -14.53 24.06
N PRO A 181 -0.63 -14.49 24.57
CA PRO A 181 -1.43 -13.27 24.60
C PRO A 181 -0.79 -12.32 25.61
N ASN A 182 0.29 -11.67 25.19
CA ASN A 182 0.91 -10.57 25.89
C ASN A 182 0.39 -9.30 25.22
N ASP A 183 -0.30 -8.46 25.99
CA ASP A 183 -0.87 -7.19 25.50
C ASP A 183 0.22 -6.23 24.98
N GLN A 184 1.50 -6.50 25.24
CA GLN A 184 2.64 -5.71 24.80
C GLN A 184 3.35 -6.27 23.55
N LEU A 185 2.89 -7.39 23.00
CA LEU A 185 3.47 -7.99 21.80
C LEU A 185 2.42 -8.16 20.71
N THR A 186 2.81 -7.86 19.49
CA THR A 186 2.00 -8.04 18.29
C THR A 186 2.80 -8.72 17.19
N VAL A 187 2.09 -9.46 16.33
CA VAL A 187 2.60 -9.93 15.05
C VAL A 187 1.95 -9.10 13.97
N LEU A 188 2.76 -8.44 13.15
CA LEU A 188 2.36 -7.73 11.95
C LEU A 188 2.73 -8.59 10.74
N ARG A 189 1.75 -8.87 9.89
CA ARG A 189 1.93 -9.59 8.64
C ARG A 189 1.37 -8.78 7.50
N ILE A 190 2.06 -8.74 6.38
CA ILE A 190 1.61 -8.06 5.17
C ILE A 190 1.73 -8.99 3.98
N TRP A 191 0.78 -8.90 3.08
CA TRP A 191 0.76 -9.59 1.80
C TRP A 191 0.16 -8.67 0.75
N HIS A 192 0.72 -8.67 -0.45
CA HIS A 192 0.10 -8.05 -1.60
C HIS A 192 0.55 -8.69 -2.92
N ILE A 193 -0.27 -8.50 -3.95
CA ILE A 193 -0.01 -8.93 -5.31
C ILE A 193 -0.27 -7.75 -6.23
N ILE A 194 0.65 -7.55 -7.18
CA ILE A 194 0.48 -6.64 -8.31
C ILE A 194 0.40 -7.48 -9.58
N THR A 195 -0.60 -7.23 -10.41
CA THR A 195 -0.82 -7.97 -11.65
C THR A 195 -1.11 -7.00 -12.79
N PRO A 196 -0.40 -7.09 -13.94
CA PRO A 196 -0.75 -6.31 -15.11
C PRO A 196 -2.12 -6.75 -15.65
N GLU A 197 -2.97 -5.80 -16.04
CA GLU A 197 -4.19 -6.13 -16.78
C GLU A 197 -3.83 -6.72 -18.14
N SER A 198 -4.59 -7.74 -18.58
CA SER A 198 -4.34 -8.40 -19.86
C SER A 198 -4.52 -7.41 -21.01
N GLN A 199 -3.42 -7.12 -21.71
CA GLN A 199 -3.41 -6.18 -22.83
C GLN A 199 -3.68 -6.95 -24.13
N THR A 200 -4.86 -6.76 -24.71
CA THR A 200 -5.19 -7.41 -25.98
C THR A 200 -4.58 -6.70 -27.20
N ASN A 201 -4.11 -5.45 -27.07
CA ASN A 201 -3.79 -4.58 -28.20
C ASN A 201 -2.52 -3.70 -28.06
N SER A 202 -1.56 -4.02 -27.18
CA SER A 202 -0.35 -3.19 -27.09
C SER A 202 0.59 -3.46 -28.28
N GLU A 203 0.86 -2.45 -29.10
CA GLU A 203 1.93 -2.48 -30.12
C GLU A 203 3.35 -2.47 -29.51
N MET A 204 3.43 -2.43 -28.18
CA MET A 204 4.66 -2.38 -27.41
C MET A 204 5.41 -3.71 -27.43
N GLY A 205 6.73 -3.65 -27.62
CA GLY A 205 7.60 -4.83 -27.58
C GLY A 205 7.60 -5.50 -26.20
N SER A 206 7.74 -6.84 -26.19
CA SER A 206 7.69 -7.65 -24.96
C SER A 206 8.74 -7.25 -23.91
N GLU A 207 9.94 -6.87 -24.36
CA GLU A 207 11.02 -6.36 -23.48
C GLU A 207 10.62 -5.09 -22.73
N PHE A 208 9.95 -4.14 -23.41
CA PHE A 208 9.49 -2.91 -22.75
C PHE A 208 8.41 -3.19 -21.69
N VAL A 209 7.46 -4.07 -22.01
CA VAL A 209 6.39 -4.46 -21.07
C VAL A 209 6.98 -5.18 -19.86
N GLN A 210 7.99 -6.03 -20.08
CA GLN A 210 8.72 -6.70 -19.00
C GLN A 210 9.46 -5.68 -18.13
N ASP A 211 10.22 -4.76 -18.73
CA ASP A 211 10.94 -3.72 -17.99
C ASP A 211 10.01 -2.83 -17.15
N LEU A 212 8.85 -2.47 -17.70
CA LEU A 212 7.83 -1.71 -16.98
C LEU A 212 7.26 -2.50 -15.80
N THR A 213 6.96 -3.78 -16.02
CA THR A 213 6.46 -4.68 -14.97
C THR A 213 7.49 -4.84 -13.85
N ASP A 214 8.75 -5.11 -14.20
CA ASP A 214 9.85 -5.25 -13.25
C ASP A 214 10.08 -3.94 -12.47
N PHE A 215 9.95 -2.79 -13.13
CA PHE A 215 10.03 -1.49 -12.48
C PHE A 215 8.92 -1.30 -11.44
N VAL A 216 7.66 -1.58 -11.79
CA VAL A 216 6.51 -1.48 -10.87
C VAL A 216 6.70 -2.42 -9.69
N LEU A 217 7.07 -3.69 -9.93
CA LEU A 217 7.28 -4.67 -8.88
C LEU A 217 8.45 -4.31 -7.95
N SER A 218 9.53 -3.72 -8.49
CA SER A 218 10.68 -3.28 -7.70
C SER A 218 10.35 -2.17 -6.69
N GLY A 219 9.29 -1.41 -6.93
CA GLY A 219 8.82 -0.35 -6.03
C GLY A 219 8.02 -0.87 -4.83
N SER A 220 7.56 -2.12 -4.85
CA SER A 220 6.55 -2.62 -3.92
C SER A 220 7.10 -3.75 -3.04
N SER A 221 7.89 -3.37 -2.04
CA SER A 221 8.51 -4.29 -1.08
C SER A 221 7.78 -4.32 0.26
N SER A 222 7.14 -5.45 0.56
CA SER A 222 6.52 -5.74 1.86
C SER A 222 7.48 -5.55 3.03
N ALA A 223 8.74 -5.97 2.90
CA ALA A 223 9.75 -5.88 3.95
C ALA A 223 10.08 -4.42 4.27
N ASN A 224 10.17 -3.56 3.25
CA ASN A 224 10.38 -2.12 3.44
C ASN A 224 9.19 -1.49 4.16
N THR A 225 7.96 -1.85 3.79
CA THR A 225 6.75 -1.38 4.47
C THR A 225 6.72 -1.79 5.94
N VAL A 226 7.06 -3.05 6.25
CA VAL A 226 7.15 -3.53 7.64
C VAL A 226 8.21 -2.75 8.42
N GLN A 227 9.37 -2.48 7.80
CA GLN A 227 10.43 -1.70 8.44
C GLN A 227 10.02 -0.24 8.68
N MET A 228 9.30 0.38 7.74
CA MET A 228 8.78 1.74 7.90
C MET A 228 7.79 1.82 9.07
N ILE A 229 6.90 0.84 9.21
CA ILE A 229 5.95 0.77 10.34
C ILE A 229 6.69 0.65 11.67
N GLU A 230 7.73 -0.19 11.74
CA GLU A 230 8.57 -0.28 12.94
C GLU A 230 9.26 1.04 13.27
N ASN A 231 9.85 1.72 12.28
CA ASN A 231 10.53 3.00 12.49
C ASN A 231 9.57 4.04 13.07
N VAL A 232 8.36 4.16 12.51
CA VAL A 232 7.32 5.06 13.04
C VAL A 232 6.94 4.72 14.48
N LEU A 233 6.87 3.43 14.82
CA LEU A 233 6.60 2.98 16.19
C LEU A 233 7.73 3.37 17.15
N ILE A 234 8.99 3.22 16.73
CA ILE A 234 10.17 3.60 17.53
C ILE A 234 10.23 5.12 17.73
N ASP A 235 10.02 5.90 16.66
CA ASP A 235 10.10 7.36 16.71
C ASP A 235 9.00 7.99 17.58
N ALA A 236 7.81 7.38 17.60
CA ALA A 236 6.72 7.79 18.47
C ALA A 236 7.04 7.61 19.97
N GLN A 237 8.00 6.75 20.33
CA GLN A 237 8.46 6.56 21.72
C GLN A 237 9.60 7.51 22.11
N SER A 238 10.23 8.20 21.15
CA SER A 238 11.34 9.10 21.43
C SER A 238 10.82 10.44 21.98
N PRO A 239 11.27 10.90 23.17
CA PRO A 239 10.82 12.15 23.79
C PRO A 239 11.23 13.43 23.03
N ARG A 240 11.78 13.32 21.82
CA ARG A 240 12.20 14.43 20.97
C ARG A 240 11.30 14.70 19.75
N SER A 241 10.29 13.87 19.46
CA SER A 241 9.43 14.04 18.28
C SER A 241 8.24 14.99 18.52
N CYS A 242 8.55 16.21 18.99
CA CYS A 242 7.67 17.37 18.81
C CYS A 242 8.32 18.36 17.83
N SER A 243 8.88 17.90 16.72
CA SER A 243 9.21 18.75 15.56
C SER A 243 9.51 17.91 14.32
N ASN A 244 8.76 18.16 13.24
CA ASN A 244 9.11 17.92 11.83
C ASN A 244 9.47 16.48 11.41
N PHE A 245 8.46 15.72 10.97
CA PHE A 245 8.67 14.65 9.99
C PHE A 245 9.02 15.29 8.64
N GLY A 246 10.32 15.29 8.30
CA GLY A 246 10.81 15.53 6.95
C GLY A 246 10.78 14.22 6.17
N TYR A 247 9.94 14.16 5.14
CA TYR A 247 9.78 13.04 4.21
C TYR A 247 10.99 12.87 3.27
N GLU A 248 12.18 12.59 3.81
CA GLU A 248 13.36 12.22 2.99
C GLU A 248 13.66 10.72 2.98
N GLU A 249 12.90 9.90 3.72
CA GLU A 249 13.15 8.44 3.83
C GLU A 249 12.03 7.56 3.23
N LEU A 250 11.20 8.12 2.34
CA LEU A 250 10.16 7.39 1.60
C LEU A 250 10.57 6.95 0.18
N VAL A 251 11.86 6.74 -0.09
CA VAL A 251 12.34 6.38 -1.44
C VAL A 251 13.37 5.26 -1.42
#